data_AF-A0A2D9NMX6-F1
#
_entry.id   AF-A0A2D9NMX6-F1
#
_cell.length_a   1.000
_cell.length_b   1.000
_cell.length_c   1.000
_cell.angle_alpha   90.00
_cell.angle_beta   90.00
_cell.angle_gamma   90.00
#
_symmetry.space_group_name_H-M   'P 1'
#
loop_
_entity.id
_entity.type
_entity.pdbx_description
1 polymer ?
#
loop_
_entity_poly.entity_id
_entity_poly.type
_entity_poly.pdbx_seq_one_letter_code
_entity_poly.pdbx_strand_id
1 'polypeptide(L)' 'MPGPESPTDIDRAKKLSDADQAKVDGFLERGVNSVERKPFRPLRLIFLLMAVVAGFSLLSQGIAQWAGIY' A
#
# COMPACT_ATOMS: atom_id res chain seq x y z
N MET A 1 -5.28 44.93 -1.71
CA MET A 1 -5.83 43.59 -1.92
C MET A 1 -4.82 42.80 -2.76
N PRO A 2 -4.03 41.87 -2.20
CA PRO A 2 -3.29 40.93 -3.03
C PRO A 2 -4.31 40.00 -3.71
N GLY A 3 -4.22 39.86 -5.04
CA GLY A 3 -5.15 39.08 -5.84
C GLY A 3 -5.01 37.57 -5.62
N PRO A 4 -5.91 36.75 -6.18
CA PRO A 4 -5.84 35.30 -6.06
C PRO A 4 -4.56 34.79 -6.74
N GLU A 5 -3.68 34.21 -5.94
CA GLU A 5 -2.43 33.59 -6.36
C GLU A 5 -2.78 32.49 -7.38
N SER A 6 -2.24 32.58 -8.60
CA SER A 6 -2.67 31.73 -9.70
C SER A 6 -2.42 30.26 -9.35
N PRO A 7 -3.29 29.30 -9.77
CA PRO A 7 -3.08 27.87 -9.48
C PRO A 7 -1.70 27.37 -9.89
N THR A 8 -1.15 27.97 -10.97
CA THR A 8 0.18 27.72 -11.51
C THR A 8 1.35 28.14 -10.62
N ASP A 9 1.16 29.13 -9.74
CA ASP A 9 2.23 29.59 -8.84
C ASP A 9 2.38 28.66 -7.63
N ILE A 10 1.28 28.09 -7.15
CA ILE A 10 1.28 27.07 -6.08
C ILE A 10 1.97 25.78 -6.58
N ASP A 11 1.71 25.38 -7.82
CA ASP A 11 2.35 24.20 -8.43
C ASP A 11 3.86 24.39 -8.63
N ARG A 12 4.29 25.61 -8.97
CA ARG A 12 5.71 25.95 -9.14
C ARG A 12 6.43 26.06 -7.78
N ALA A 13 5.77 26.59 -6.76
CA ALA A 13 6.28 26.65 -5.39
C ALA A 13 6.38 25.26 -4.73
N LYS A 14 5.60 24.29 -5.20
CA LYS A 14 5.57 22.91 -4.67
C LYS A 14 6.68 22.02 -5.24
N LYS A 15 7.25 22.37 -6.40
CA LYS A 15 8.32 21.59 -7.03
C LYS A 15 9.67 21.97 -6.42
N LEU A 16 10.40 20.96 -5.92
CA LEU A 16 11.76 21.16 -5.42
C LEU A 16 12.66 21.71 -6.54
N SER A 17 13.65 22.50 -6.14
CA SER A 17 14.76 22.85 -7.04
C SER A 17 15.51 21.58 -7.46
N ASP A 18 16.14 21.57 -8.63
CA ASP A 18 16.87 20.40 -9.11
C ASP A 18 17.97 19.95 -8.11
N ALA A 19 18.59 20.92 -7.44
CA ALA A 19 19.60 20.66 -6.40
C ALA A 19 19.01 20.00 -5.14
N ASP A 20 17.80 20.39 -4.74
CA ASP A 20 17.12 19.78 -3.59
C ASP A 20 16.52 18.42 -3.93
N GLN A 21 16.02 18.26 -5.16
CA GLN A 21 15.58 16.98 -5.68
C GLN A 21 16.74 15.95 -5.67
N ALA A 22 17.93 16.35 -6.13
CA ALA A 22 19.11 15.47 -6.11
C ALA A 22 19.53 15.03 -4.69
N LYS A 23 19.34 15.88 -3.67
CA LYS A 23 19.56 15.50 -2.25
C LYS A 23 18.55 14.47 -1.78
N VAL A 24 17.28 14.62 -2.16
CA VAL A 24 16.19 13.69 -1.84
C VAL A 24 16.42 12.35 -2.52
N ASP A 25 16.73 12.35 -3.83
CA ASP A 25 16.97 11.13 -4.60
C ASP A 25 18.15 10.35 -4.01
N GLY A 26 19.27 11.03 -3.76
CA GLY A 26 20.41 10.41 -3.09
C GLY A 26 20.09 9.90 -1.68
N PHE A 27 19.15 10.50 -0.96
CA PHE A 27 18.71 10.01 0.35
C PHE A 27 17.82 8.76 0.22
N LEU A 28 16.92 8.70 -0.76
CA LEU A 28 16.05 7.54 -1.02
C LEU A 28 16.85 6.32 -1.48
N GLU A 29 17.95 6.53 -2.21
CA GLU A 29 18.86 5.48 -2.66
C GLU A 29 19.81 4.97 -1.58
N ARG A 30 20.02 5.74 -0.49
CA ARG A 30 20.93 5.37 0.60
C ARG A 30 20.21 4.57 1.70
N GLY A 31 20.73 3.37 1.99
CA GLY A 31 20.39 2.59 3.20
C GLY A 31 19.15 1.69 3.10
N VAL A 32 18.62 1.31 4.27
CA VAL A 32 17.50 0.35 4.50
C VAL A 32 16.18 0.67 3.78
N ASN A 33 16.06 1.84 3.15
CA ASN A 33 14.92 2.25 2.34
C ASN A 33 14.98 1.72 0.88
N SER A 34 16.16 1.31 0.42
CA SER A 34 16.40 0.65 -0.88
C SER A 34 16.03 -0.84 -0.82
N VAL A 35 14.82 -1.15 -0.39
CA VAL A 35 14.32 -2.53 -0.43
C VAL A 35 13.87 -2.81 -1.86
N GLU A 36 14.27 -3.96 -2.43
CA GLU A 36 13.73 -4.44 -3.69
C GLU A 36 12.22 -4.67 -3.52
N ARG A 37 11.42 -3.68 -3.93
CA ARG A 37 9.97 -3.72 -3.76
C ARG A 37 9.39 -4.63 -4.83
N LYS A 38 9.19 -5.90 -4.48
CA LYS A 38 8.36 -6.79 -5.31
C LYS A 38 7.00 -6.11 -5.52
N PRO A 39 6.51 -6.01 -6.77
CA PRO A 39 5.26 -5.30 -7.06
C PRO A 39 4.14 -5.86 -6.20
N PHE A 40 3.37 -4.97 -5.56
CA PHE A 40 2.23 -5.36 -4.74
C PHE A 40 1.21 -6.10 -5.62
N ARG A 41 0.86 -7.34 -5.23
CA ARG A 41 -0.09 -8.19 -5.97
C ARG A 41 -1.40 -8.30 -5.19
N PRO A 42 -2.29 -7.29 -5.23
CA PRO A 42 -3.48 -7.22 -4.38
C PRO A 42 -4.39 -8.45 -4.54
N LEU A 43 -4.58 -8.91 -5.78
CA LEU A 43 -5.42 -10.07 -6.08
C LEU A 43 -4.93 -11.36 -5.40
N ARG A 44 -3.60 -11.54 -5.28
CA ARG A 44 -3.02 -12.71 -4.60
C ARG A 44 -3.37 -12.70 -3.11
N LEU A 45 -3.32 -11.53 -2.48
CA LEU A 45 -3.63 -11.38 -1.06
C LEU A 45 -5.11 -11.61 -0.79
N ILE A 46 -5.99 -11.08 -1.66
CA ILE A 46 -7.44 -11.31 -1.57
C ILE A 46 -7.75 -12.81 -1.72
N PHE A 47 -7.15 -13.48 -2.70
CA PHE A 47 -7.36 -14.91 -2.90
C PHE A 47 -6.89 -15.73 -1.68
N LEU A 48 -5.71 -15.41 -1.14
CA LEU A 48 -5.20 -16.07 0.07
C LEU A 48 -6.14 -15.87 1.26
N LEU A 49 -6.64 -14.64 1.46
CA LEU A 49 -7.60 -14.34 2.52
C LEU A 49 -8.88 -15.17 2.37
N MET A 50 -9.47 -15.17 1.16
CA MET A 50 -10.69 -15.94 0.87
C MET A 50 -10.48 -17.43 1.11
N ALA A 51 -9.34 -17.98 0.69
CA ALA A 51 -9.01 -19.39 0.89
C ALA A 51 -8.92 -19.75 2.38
N VAL A 52 -8.26 -18.92 3.19
CA VAL A 52 -8.12 -19.14 4.64
C VAL A 52 -9.48 -19.06 5.34
N VAL A 53 -10.26 -18.01 5.05
CA VAL A 53 -11.60 -17.84 5.65
C VAL A 53 -12.52 -18.99 5.28
N ALA A 54 -12.60 -19.34 3.99
CA ALA A 54 -13.42 -20.46 3.54
C ALA A 54 -12.97 -21.79 4.15
N GLY A 55 -11.66 -22.03 4.24
CA GLY A 55 -11.10 -23.22 4.88
C GLY A 55 -11.50 -23.34 6.35
N PHE A 56 -11.39 -22.26 7.12
CA PHE A 56 -11.84 -22.24 8.51
C PHE A 56 -13.35 -22.36 8.67
N SER A 57 -14.14 -21.74 7.79
CA SER A 57 -15.59 -21.92 7.77
C SER A 57 -15.98 -23.38 7.55
N LEU A 58 -15.39 -24.03 6.55
CA LEU A 58 -15.64 -25.44 6.25
C LEU A 58 -15.17 -26.37 7.37
N LEU A 59 -13.99 -26.10 7.95
CA LEU A 59 -13.47 -26.86 9.09
C LEU A 59 -14.40 -26.74 10.30
N SER A 60 -14.84 -25.52 10.63
CA SER A 60 -15.76 -25.29 11.73
C SER A 60 -17.10 -26.00 11.53
N GLN A 61 -17.65 -25.95 10.32
CA GLN A 61 -18.86 -26.69 9.96
C GLN A 61 -18.63 -28.20 10.08
N GLY A 62 -17.53 -28.75 9.56
CA GLY A 62 -17.22 -30.17 9.66
C GLY A 62 -17.15 -30.65 11.11
N ILE A 63 -16.52 -29.87 11.99
CA ILE A 63 -16.46 -30.17 13.42
C ILE A 63 -17.86 -30.12 14.06
N ALA A 64 -18.68 -29.12 13.74
CA ALA A 64 -20.04 -29.01 14.27
C ALA A 64 -20.91 -30.22 13.86
N GLN A 65 -20.80 -30.64 12.61
CA GLN A 65 -21.52 -31.79 12.05
C GLN A 65 -21.10 -33.11 12.75
N TRP A 66 -19.81 -33.29 13.03
CA TRP A 66 -19.31 -34.45 13.79
C TRP A 66 -19.69 -34.42 15.27
N ALA A 67 -19.80 -33.23 15.86
CA ALA A 67 -20.27 -33.07 17.22
C ALA A 67 -21.78 -33.28 17.39
N GLY A 68 -22.52 -33.50 16.28
CA GLY A 68 -23.98 -33.67 16.30
C GLY A 68 -24.74 -32.38 16.58
N ILE A 69 -24.08 -31.23 16.42
CA ILE A 69 -24.68 -29.91 16.63
C ILE A 69 -25.28 -29.47 15.28
N TYR A 70 -26.60 -29.55 15.17
CA TYR A 70 -27.38 -29.04 14.03
C TYR A 70 -28.41 -28.04 14.54
#